data_AF-A0AAN8JGN3-F1
#
_entry.id   AF-A0AAN8JGN3-F1
#
_cell.length_a   1.000
_cell.length_b   1.000
_cell.length_c   1.000
_cell.angle_alpha   90.00
_cell.angle_beta   90.00
_cell.angle_gamma   90.00
#
_symmetry.space_group_name_H-M   'P 1'
#
loop_
_entity.id
_entity.type
_entity.pdbx_description
1 polymer ?
#
loop_
_entity_poly.entity_id
_entity_poly.type
_entity_poly.pdbx_seq_one_letter_code
_entity_poly.pdbx_strand_id
1 'polypeptide(L)'
;MMRNKQQPPPPPKPRKDHRHWSQQIQESVVSSTHEDSLNIIVKGGADSGLFCFVGDVNHDHISYHGQKLYTEDTILEIQGQKISGYTLRDATLWLKQVSQNGAPVMIKTLRPGLLPRELRQFLTARFQKGSVDHDLQQTIRDNLYMRTVPCTTRPPRPGESNGVDYTFLSLEEFYELEKTGDLLESGIFDGNHYGTPRPPKEPQPNAVMRRPTPGGNMAGSPGDTKRKRNNSSSEAVQSNDYTDELPLPPLTRKKSLERAHSSSNLGPLPSNWEMAFTDEGQPYFIDHDTETTHWLDPRLAKVKKDSDSGEGRTLF
;
A
#
# COMPACT_ATOMS: atom_id res chain seq x y z
N MET A 1 66.22 -28.75 -21.08
CA MET A 1 65.02 -27.89 -21.05
C MET A 1 64.01 -28.49 -20.09
N MET A 2 63.94 -27.98 -18.85
CA MET A 2 63.00 -28.45 -17.84
C MET A 2 61.62 -27.80 -18.10
N ARG A 3 60.60 -28.62 -18.38
CA ARG A 3 59.22 -28.15 -18.57
C ARG A 3 58.61 -27.80 -17.22
N ASN A 4 58.29 -26.53 -17.05
CA ASN A 4 57.63 -25.99 -15.86
C ASN A 4 56.19 -26.53 -15.82
N LYS A 5 55.85 -27.38 -14.83
CA LYS A 5 54.48 -27.85 -14.62
C LYS A 5 53.69 -26.74 -13.93
N GLN A 6 52.78 -26.09 -14.65
CA GLN A 6 51.84 -25.15 -14.06
C GLN A 6 50.92 -25.89 -13.09
N GLN A 7 50.79 -25.37 -11.86
CA GLN A 7 49.82 -25.85 -10.89
C GLN A 7 48.39 -25.55 -11.36
N PRO A 8 47.43 -26.44 -11.10
CA PRO A 8 46.03 -26.20 -11.40
C PRO A 8 45.50 -24.99 -10.62
N PRO A 9 44.54 -24.23 -11.19
CA PRO A 9 43.96 -23.07 -10.51
C PRO A 9 43.31 -23.49 -9.19
N PRO A 10 43.37 -22.64 -8.14
CA PRO A 10 42.73 -22.93 -6.88
C PRO A 10 41.22 -23.10 -7.06
N PRO A 11 40.58 -23.97 -6.25
CA PRO A 11 39.13 -24.15 -6.32
C PRO A 11 38.42 -22.81 -6.07
N PRO A 12 37.27 -22.57 -6.73
CA PRO A 12 36.49 -21.37 -6.49
C PRO A 12 36.16 -21.27 -5.00
N LYS A 13 36.45 -20.10 -4.41
CA LYS A 13 36.08 -19.82 -3.02
C LYS A 13 34.56 -20.08 -2.86
N PRO A 14 34.11 -20.73 -1.77
CA PRO A 14 32.69 -20.91 -1.53
C PRO A 14 32.02 -19.53 -1.58
N ARG A 15 30.99 -19.39 -2.42
CA ARG A 15 30.17 -18.17 -2.44
C ARG A 15 29.62 -18.01 -1.03
N LYS A 16 29.80 -16.82 -0.43
CA LYS A 16 29.13 -16.51 0.84
C LYS A 16 27.64 -16.76 0.63
N ASP A 17 27.08 -17.75 1.34
CA ASP A 17 25.63 -17.96 1.39
C ASP A 17 25.02 -16.69 1.94
N HIS A 18 24.56 -15.82 1.05
CA HIS A 18 23.76 -14.68 1.43
C HIS A 18 22.40 -15.25 1.81
N ARG A 19 22.13 -15.28 3.12
CA ARG A 19 20.81 -15.70 3.62
C ARG A 19 19.75 -14.84 2.96
N HIS A 20 18.59 -15.43 2.70
CA HIS A 20 17.46 -14.71 2.14
C HIS A 20 17.06 -13.55 3.07
N TRP A 21 16.55 -12.43 2.52
CA TRP A 21 16.19 -11.27 3.35
C TRP A 21 15.11 -11.61 4.38
N SER A 22 14.22 -12.55 4.06
CA SER A 22 13.13 -12.98 4.97
C SER A 22 13.62 -13.61 6.28
N GLN A 23 14.86 -14.11 6.30
CA GLN A 23 15.50 -14.68 7.48
C GLN A 23 16.32 -13.64 8.27
N GLN A 24 16.34 -12.39 7.82
CA GLN A 24 17.16 -11.30 8.36
C GLN A 24 16.31 -10.11 8.82
N ILE A 25 15.01 -10.33 8.97
CA ILE A 25 14.08 -9.33 9.52
C ILE A 25 14.44 -9.08 10.98
N GLN A 26 14.67 -7.81 11.31
CA GLN A 26 14.88 -7.34 12.68
C GLN A 26 13.54 -6.89 13.26
N GLU A 27 13.22 -7.38 14.45
CA GLU A 27 12.06 -6.97 15.20
C GLU A 27 12.49 -6.09 16.37
N SER A 28 11.89 -4.90 16.46
CA SER A 28 12.17 -3.90 17.46
C SER A 28 10.86 -3.42 18.07
N VAL A 29 10.67 -3.62 19.37
CA VAL A 29 9.59 -2.95 20.10
C VAL A 29 10.14 -1.65 20.66
N VAL A 30 9.54 -0.53 20.27
CA VAL A 30 9.98 0.82 20.62
C VAL A 30 8.87 1.56 21.35
N SER A 31 9.18 2.24 22.43
CA SER A 31 8.24 3.14 23.12
C SER A 31 8.90 4.49 23.37
N SER A 32 8.09 5.55 23.42
CA SER A 32 8.62 6.88 23.77
C SER A 32 8.95 6.93 25.25
N THR A 33 10.08 7.55 25.61
CA THR A 33 10.44 7.82 27.01
C THR A 33 9.84 9.13 27.54
N HIS A 34 9.35 9.99 26.65
CA HIS A 34 8.70 11.26 26.96
C HIS A 34 7.31 11.31 26.28
N GLU A 35 6.38 12.12 26.78
CA GLU A 35 4.99 12.19 26.24
C GLU A 35 4.91 12.64 24.77
N ASP A 36 6.01 13.13 24.21
CA ASP A 36 6.11 13.48 22.81
C ASP A 36 6.33 12.24 21.92
N SER A 37 5.76 12.31 20.72
CA SER A 37 5.71 11.23 19.72
C SER A 37 7.00 10.42 19.58
N LEU A 38 6.85 9.14 19.22
CA LEU A 38 7.95 8.26 18.84
C LEU A 38 8.92 8.99 17.90
N ASN A 39 10.12 9.33 18.38
CA ASN A 39 11.10 10.18 17.68
C ASN A 39 11.81 9.44 16.52
N ILE A 40 11.02 8.75 15.69
CA ILE A 40 11.41 7.98 14.53
C ILE A 40 10.85 8.70 13.31
N ILE A 41 11.74 9.19 12.47
CA ILE A 41 11.36 9.80 11.19
C ILE A 41 11.22 8.68 10.16
N VAL A 42 10.09 8.61 9.46
CA VAL A 42 9.95 7.77 8.26
C VAL A 42 10.34 8.59 7.04
N LYS A 43 11.08 8.00 6.10
CA LYS A 43 11.45 8.60 4.80
C LYS A 43 11.11 7.63 3.67
N GLY A 44 11.14 8.11 2.42
CA GLY A 44 10.86 7.30 1.24
C GLY A 44 9.39 7.35 0.82
N GLY A 45 8.78 6.17 0.65
CA GLY A 45 7.37 6.04 0.31
C GLY A 45 7.10 5.83 -1.19
N ALA A 46 5.97 5.18 -1.48
CA ALA A 46 5.57 4.82 -2.83
C ALA A 46 5.33 6.00 -3.75
N ASP A 47 4.89 7.13 -3.23
CA ASP A 47 4.75 8.43 -3.91
C ASP A 47 6.12 8.99 -4.39
N SER A 48 7.22 8.50 -3.82
CA SER A 48 8.59 8.75 -4.27
C SER A 48 9.20 7.56 -5.04
N GLY A 49 8.46 6.46 -5.22
CA GLY A 49 8.93 5.24 -5.87
C GLY A 49 9.87 4.38 -5.02
N LEU A 50 9.90 4.60 -3.71
CA LEU A 50 10.82 3.94 -2.77
C LEU A 50 10.05 3.12 -1.73
N PHE A 51 10.71 2.12 -1.14
CA PHE A 51 10.23 1.58 0.13
C PHE A 51 10.25 2.67 1.21
N CYS A 52 9.41 2.52 2.23
CA CYS A 52 9.55 3.31 3.45
C CYS A 52 10.80 2.82 4.20
N PHE A 53 11.61 3.75 4.70
CA PHE A 53 12.80 3.44 5.47
C PHE A 53 12.92 4.38 6.68
N VAL A 54 13.68 3.93 7.67
CA VAL A 54 13.98 4.68 8.88
C VAL A 54 14.90 5.84 8.51
N GLY A 55 14.46 7.06 8.81
CA GLY A 55 15.23 8.28 8.70
C GLY A 55 16.15 8.48 9.90
N ASP A 56 16.26 9.74 10.33
CA ASP A 56 17.07 10.06 11.50
C ASP A 56 16.34 9.58 12.76
N VAL A 57 17.08 8.95 13.67
CA VAL A 57 16.56 8.37 14.90
C VAL A 57 17.29 8.99 16.09
N ASN A 58 16.54 9.63 16.98
CA ASN A 58 17.12 10.06 18.25
C ASN A 58 16.93 8.96 19.29
N HIS A 59 17.99 8.19 19.53
CA HIS A 59 17.96 7.05 20.46
C HIS A 59 17.76 7.46 21.93
N ASP A 60 18.04 8.70 22.30
CA ASP A 60 17.96 9.15 23.69
C ASP A 60 16.51 9.24 24.19
N HIS A 61 15.56 9.34 23.27
CA HIS A 61 14.13 9.44 23.58
C HIS A 61 13.33 8.17 23.26
N ILE A 62 14.02 7.05 23.01
CA ILE A 62 13.39 5.79 22.62
C ILE A 62 13.86 4.67 23.55
N SER A 63 12.90 4.04 24.21
CA SER A 63 13.11 2.77 24.89
C SER A 63 13.00 1.63 23.89
N TYR A 64 14.02 0.78 23.83
CA TYR A 64 14.05 -0.39 22.95
C TYR A 64 13.88 -1.66 23.76
N HIS A 65 13.04 -2.56 23.26
CA HIS A 65 13.02 -3.96 23.62
C HIS A 65 13.30 -4.79 22.37
N GLY A 66 14.52 -5.32 22.25
CA GLY A 66 15.02 -6.00 21.04
C GLY A 66 16.17 -5.24 20.37
N GLN A 67 16.23 -5.33 19.04
CA GLN A 67 17.28 -4.66 18.26
C GLN A 67 17.03 -3.15 18.15
N LYS A 68 18.09 -2.36 18.03
CA LYS A 68 17.96 -0.93 17.71
C LYS A 68 17.61 -0.77 16.23
N LEU A 69 16.83 0.27 15.94
CA LEU A 69 16.57 0.72 14.58
C LEU A 69 17.73 1.59 14.12
N TYR A 70 18.08 1.53 12.84
CA TYR A 70 19.13 2.37 12.29
C TYR A 70 18.63 3.13 11.06
N THR A 71 19.19 4.31 10.84
CA THR A 71 18.95 5.08 9.62
C THR A 71 19.23 4.22 8.39
N GLU A 72 18.37 4.36 7.38
CA GLU A 72 18.31 3.59 6.13
C GLU A 72 17.73 2.17 6.25
N ASP A 73 17.38 1.68 7.45
CA ASP A 73 16.70 0.39 7.58
C ASP A 73 15.35 0.42 6.85
N THR A 74 15.10 -0.54 5.97
CA THR A 74 13.83 -0.64 5.23
C THR A 74 12.73 -1.14 6.17
N ILE A 75 11.59 -0.44 6.22
CA ILE A 75 10.48 -0.78 7.10
C ILE A 75 9.48 -1.66 6.35
N LEU A 76 9.26 -2.87 6.84
CA LEU A 76 8.31 -3.82 6.25
C LEU A 76 6.96 -3.77 6.95
N GLU A 77 6.97 -3.63 8.28
CA GLU A 77 5.78 -3.74 9.12
C GLU A 77 5.87 -2.77 10.31
N ILE A 78 4.74 -2.17 10.66
CA ILE A 78 4.57 -1.35 11.87
C ILE A 78 3.31 -1.85 12.57
N GLN A 79 3.45 -2.37 13.79
CA GLN A 79 2.36 -2.85 14.65
C GLN A 79 1.45 -3.85 13.93
N GLY A 80 2.02 -4.91 13.37
CA GLY A 80 1.26 -5.93 12.64
C GLY A 80 0.85 -5.53 11.23
N GLN A 81 0.86 -4.23 10.90
CA GLN A 81 0.46 -3.75 9.57
C GLN A 81 1.66 -3.74 8.62
N LYS A 82 1.56 -4.50 7.52
CA LYS A 82 2.55 -4.48 6.45
C LYS A 82 2.43 -3.17 5.68
N ILE A 83 3.48 -2.36 5.71
CA ILE A 83 3.48 -1.00 5.11
C ILE A 83 4.26 -0.93 3.79
N SER A 84 4.80 -2.04 3.29
CA SER A 84 5.50 -2.07 2.01
C SER A 84 4.55 -1.65 0.90
N GLY A 85 4.85 -0.55 0.18
CA GLY A 85 3.94 0.06 -0.80
C GLY A 85 3.10 1.22 -0.26
N TYR A 86 3.20 1.57 1.02
CA TYR A 86 2.56 2.79 1.56
C TYR A 86 3.21 4.05 1.00
N THR A 87 2.43 5.13 0.91
CA THR A 87 2.98 6.48 0.74
C THR A 87 3.71 6.92 2.01
N LEU A 88 4.58 7.93 1.90
CA LEU A 88 5.26 8.49 3.06
C LEU A 88 4.27 8.98 4.13
N ARG A 89 3.20 9.66 3.71
CA ARG A 89 2.16 10.16 4.60
C ARG A 89 1.46 9.02 5.31
N ASP A 90 1.08 7.96 4.60
CA ASP A 90 0.37 6.82 5.19
C ASP A 90 1.21 6.13 6.26
N ALA A 91 2.48 5.86 5.95
CA ALA A 91 3.39 5.25 6.91
C ALA A 91 3.62 6.15 8.15
N THR A 92 3.76 7.45 7.94
CA THR A 92 3.97 8.43 9.01
C THR A 92 2.74 8.57 9.91
N LEU A 93 1.55 8.68 9.31
CA LEU A 93 0.28 8.76 10.04
C LEU A 93 0.03 7.48 10.82
N TRP A 94 0.27 6.32 10.21
CA TRP A 94 0.12 5.03 10.86
C TRP A 94 1.06 4.93 12.08
N LEU A 95 2.35 5.25 11.91
CA LEU A 95 3.32 5.25 13.01
C LEU A 95 2.92 6.20 14.14
N LYS A 96 2.54 7.43 13.80
CA LYS A 96 2.06 8.43 14.78
C LYS A 96 0.85 7.91 15.53
N GLN A 97 -0.04 7.23 14.84
CA GLN A 97 -1.25 6.72 15.43
C GLN A 97 -0.99 5.59 16.43
N VAL A 98 -0.22 4.58 16.03
CA VAL A 98 0.01 3.41 16.88
C VAL A 98 0.98 3.69 18.04
N SER A 99 1.70 4.81 17.99
CA SER A 99 2.56 5.31 19.07
C SER A 99 1.88 6.31 20.01
N GLN A 100 0.58 6.58 19.82
CA GLN A 100 -0.15 7.51 20.69
C GLN A 100 -0.07 7.07 22.15
N ASN A 101 0.01 8.05 23.06
CA ASN A 101 0.04 7.85 24.50
C ASN A 101 1.25 7.02 24.98
N GLY A 102 2.36 7.01 24.22
CA GLY A 102 3.56 6.26 24.59
C GLY A 102 3.42 4.74 24.42
N ALA A 103 2.39 4.27 23.71
CA ALA A 103 2.18 2.85 23.47
C ALA A 103 3.41 2.20 22.80
N PRO A 104 3.86 1.01 23.25
CA PRO A 104 4.94 0.29 22.60
C PRO A 104 4.56 -0.11 21.17
N VAL A 105 5.44 0.19 20.22
CA VAL A 105 5.28 -0.06 18.78
C VAL A 105 6.27 -1.12 18.33
N MET A 106 5.77 -2.25 17.84
CA MET A 106 6.58 -3.24 17.15
C MET A 106 6.86 -2.79 15.71
N ILE A 107 8.11 -2.76 15.31
CA ILE A 107 8.54 -2.40 13.95
C ILE A 107 9.43 -3.53 13.42
N LYS A 108 9.12 -4.01 12.21
CA LYS A 108 9.94 -4.99 11.50
C LYS A 108 10.72 -4.30 10.38
N THR A 109 12.04 -4.40 10.45
CA THR A 109 12.94 -3.76 9.48
C THR A 109 13.97 -4.71 8.88
N LEU A 110 14.58 -4.27 7.78
CA LEU A 110 15.71 -4.92 7.13
C LEU A 110 16.87 -3.95 7.00
N ARG A 111 18.10 -4.47 7.12
CA ARG A 111 19.30 -3.68 6.85
C ARG A 111 19.38 -3.22 5.38
N PRO A 112 20.00 -2.06 5.12
CA PRO A 112 20.27 -1.61 3.77
C PRO A 112 20.98 -2.68 2.93
N GLY A 113 20.55 -2.84 1.67
CA GLY A 113 21.13 -3.78 0.72
C GLY A 113 20.55 -5.20 0.73
N LEU A 114 19.68 -5.53 1.68
CA LEU A 114 18.94 -6.81 1.67
C LEU A 114 17.75 -6.80 0.71
N LEU A 115 17.16 -5.63 0.50
CA LEU A 115 16.17 -5.36 -0.55
C LEU A 115 16.65 -4.18 -1.39
N PRO A 116 16.22 -4.09 -2.66
CA PRO A 116 16.39 -2.89 -3.45
C PRO A 116 15.63 -1.72 -2.81
N ARG A 117 16.20 -0.51 -2.93
CA ARG A 117 15.59 0.71 -2.36
C ARG A 117 14.38 1.19 -3.16
N GLU A 118 14.43 1.00 -4.47
CA GLU A 118 13.36 1.38 -5.40
C GLU A 118 12.30 0.28 -5.52
N LEU A 119 11.04 0.66 -5.39
CA LEU A 119 9.91 -0.26 -5.57
C LEU A 119 9.88 -0.84 -6.99
N ARG A 120 10.19 -0.01 -8.00
CA ARG A 120 10.21 -0.46 -9.40
C ARG A 120 11.17 -1.62 -9.62
N GLN A 121 12.36 -1.55 -9.04
CA GLN A 121 13.35 -2.62 -9.16
C GLN A 121 12.84 -3.92 -8.54
N PHE A 122 12.11 -3.86 -7.43
CA PHE A 122 11.54 -5.04 -6.80
C PHE A 122 10.32 -5.59 -7.56
N LEU A 123 9.41 -4.72 -7.99
CA LEU A 123 8.15 -5.10 -8.65
C LEU A 123 8.36 -5.69 -10.05
N THR A 124 9.39 -5.25 -10.77
CA THR A 124 9.73 -5.77 -12.11
C THR A 124 10.52 -7.08 -12.07
N ALA A 125 11.00 -7.50 -10.89
CA ALA A 125 11.68 -8.78 -10.72
C ALA A 125 10.71 -9.96 -10.88
N ARG A 126 11.22 -11.09 -11.39
CA ARG A 126 10.46 -12.33 -11.53
C ARG A 126 10.71 -13.23 -10.34
N PHE A 127 9.67 -13.48 -9.56
CA PHE A 127 9.69 -14.41 -8.43
C PHE A 127 8.76 -15.59 -8.66
N GLN A 128 9.07 -16.71 -8.02
CA GLN A 128 8.22 -17.90 -8.07
C GLN A 128 6.90 -17.64 -7.31
N LYS A 129 5.75 -18.00 -7.89
CA LYS A 129 4.43 -17.89 -7.23
C LYS A 129 4.47 -18.66 -5.90
N GLY A 130 4.06 -18.00 -4.81
CA GLY A 130 4.10 -18.56 -3.45
C GLY A 130 5.46 -18.46 -2.74
N SER A 131 6.46 -17.83 -3.35
CA SER A 131 7.70 -17.44 -2.64
C SER A 131 7.46 -16.21 -1.76
N VAL A 132 8.30 -16.01 -0.74
CA VAL A 132 8.22 -14.85 0.15
C VAL A 132 8.39 -13.53 -0.61
N ASP A 133 9.21 -13.51 -1.66
CA ASP A 133 9.37 -12.34 -2.54
C ASP A 133 8.11 -12.03 -3.34
N HIS A 134 7.47 -13.06 -3.88
CA HIS A 134 6.19 -12.92 -4.57
C HIS A 134 5.10 -12.40 -3.62
N ASP A 135 5.07 -12.88 -2.38
CA ASP A 135 4.12 -12.42 -1.37
C ASP A 135 4.39 -10.96 -0.95
N LEU A 136 5.66 -10.54 -0.92
CA LEU A 136 6.02 -9.13 -0.70
C LEU A 136 5.61 -8.27 -1.90
N GLN A 137 5.85 -8.71 -3.14
CA GLN A 137 5.35 -8.00 -4.33
C GLN A 137 3.83 -7.84 -4.28
N GLN A 138 3.14 -8.89 -3.84
CA GLN A 138 1.70 -8.88 -3.70
C GLN A 138 1.24 -7.87 -2.65
N THR A 139 1.89 -7.87 -1.49
CA THR A 139 1.64 -6.89 -0.41
C THR A 139 1.83 -5.45 -0.92
N ILE A 140 2.88 -5.20 -1.70
CA ILE A 140 3.14 -3.88 -2.30
C ILE A 140 2.00 -3.48 -3.23
N ARG A 141 1.58 -4.36 -4.15
CA ARG A 141 0.47 -4.08 -5.08
C ARG A 141 -0.83 -3.81 -4.33
N ASP A 142 -1.14 -4.62 -3.32
CA ASP A 142 -2.35 -4.46 -2.51
C ASP A 142 -2.39 -3.08 -1.85
N ASN A 143 -1.26 -2.63 -1.30
CA ASN A 143 -1.13 -1.32 -0.67
C ASN A 143 -1.16 -0.16 -1.69
N LEU A 144 -0.51 -0.31 -2.85
CA LEU A 144 -0.53 0.70 -3.90
C LEU A 144 -1.95 0.96 -4.40
N TYR A 145 -2.73 -0.10 -4.61
CA TYR A 145 -4.09 -0.01 -5.16
C TYR A 145 -5.12 0.62 -4.19
N MET A 146 -4.75 0.84 -2.93
CA MET A 146 -5.50 1.70 -2.02
C MET A 146 -5.42 3.18 -2.43
N ARG A 147 -4.34 3.59 -3.09
CA ARG A 147 -4.01 4.99 -3.41
C ARG A 147 -3.94 5.31 -4.91
N THR A 148 -3.85 4.29 -5.76
CA THR A 148 -3.81 4.43 -7.21
C THR A 148 -4.76 3.45 -7.88
N VAL A 149 -5.10 3.73 -9.14
CA VAL A 149 -5.89 2.85 -10.00
C VAL A 149 -4.93 2.28 -11.04
N PRO A 150 -4.83 0.94 -11.21
CA PRO A 150 -4.00 0.37 -12.25
C PRO A 150 -4.47 0.84 -13.62
N CYS A 151 -3.58 0.97 -14.59
CA CYS A 151 -3.93 1.36 -15.95
C CYS A 151 -3.78 0.18 -16.92
N THR A 152 -4.56 0.21 -18.00
CA THR A 152 -4.47 -0.79 -19.07
C THR A 152 -4.84 -0.22 -20.43
N THR A 153 -4.27 -0.79 -21.50
CA THR A 153 -4.69 -0.49 -22.89
C THR A 153 -5.83 -1.38 -23.38
N ARG A 154 -6.26 -2.35 -22.57
CA ARG A 154 -7.38 -3.23 -22.90
C ARG A 154 -8.69 -2.42 -22.88
N PRO A 155 -9.65 -2.68 -23.79
CA PRO A 155 -10.98 -2.09 -23.67
C PRO A 155 -11.71 -2.56 -22.38
N PRO A 156 -12.57 -1.70 -21.78
CA PRO A 156 -13.37 -2.07 -20.61
C PRO A 156 -14.31 -3.23 -20.91
N ARG A 157 -14.43 -4.17 -19.96
CA ARG A 157 -15.43 -5.25 -19.99
C ARG A 157 -16.77 -4.77 -19.43
N PRO A 158 -17.89 -5.45 -19.74
CA PRO A 158 -19.17 -5.16 -19.11
C PRO A 158 -19.07 -5.18 -17.58
N GLY A 159 -19.48 -4.09 -16.94
CA GLY A 159 -19.42 -3.90 -15.49
C GLY A 159 -18.12 -3.29 -14.95
N GLU A 160 -17.09 -3.12 -15.77
CA GLU A 160 -15.89 -2.36 -15.38
C GLU A 160 -16.10 -0.86 -15.60
N SER A 161 -15.62 -0.03 -14.68
CA SER A 161 -15.72 1.43 -14.73
C SER A 161 -14.35 2.09 -14.79
N ASN A 162 -14.19 3.05 -15.71
CA ASN A 162 -12.95 3.81 -15.87
C ASN A 162 -12.62 4.60 -14.61
N GLY A 163 -11.36 4.56 -14.17
CA GLY A 163 -10.92 5.19 -12.92
C GLY A 163 -11.37 4.48 -11.64
N VAL A 164 -12.10 3.36 -11.75
CA VAL A 164 -12.49 2.53 -10.60
C VAL A 164 -11.78 1.19 -10.65
N ASP A 165 -11.99 0.43 -11.72
CA ASP A 165 -11.38 -0.89 -11.89
C ASP A 165 -10.00 -0.78 -12.53
N TYR A 166 -9.94 0.00 -13.62
CA TYR A 166 -8.75 0.39 -14.33
C TYR A 166 -8.90 1.81 -14.88
N THR A 167 -7.79 2.50 -15.06
CA THR A 167 -7.71 3.62 -16.00
C THR A 167 -7.46 3.03 -17.38
N PHE A 168 -8.48 3.07 -18.24
CA PHE A 168 -8.39 2.59 -19.61
C PHE A 168 -7.75 3.65 -20.49
N LEU A 169 -6.56 3.35 -21.00
CA LEU A 169 -5.73 4.28 -21.76
C LEU A 169 -5.60 3.82 -23.20
N SER A 170 -5.34 4.76 -24.10
CA SER A 170 -4.76 4.45 -25.40
C SER A 170 -3.33 3.93 -25.24
N LEU A 171 -2.82 3.28 -26.29
CA LEU A 171 -1.43 2.81 -26.32
C LEU A 171 -0.43 3.98 -26.24
N GLU A 172 -0.76 5.12 -26.83
CA GLU A 172 0.06 6.35 -26.79
C GLU A 172 0.16 6.90 -25.36
N GLU A 173 -0.97 7.11 -24.68
CA GLU A 173 -1.00 7.56 -23.29
C GLU A 173 -0.25 6.61 -22.35
N PHE A 174 -0.35 5.29 -22.57
CA PHE A 174 0.38 4.32 -21.78
C PHE A 174 1.90 4.46 -21.96
N TYR A 175 2.37 4.60 -23.20
CA TYR A 175 3.80 4.80 -23.47
C TYR A 175 4.32 6.14 -22.94
N GLU A 176 3.49 7.18 -22.89
CA GLU A 176 3.85 8.43 -22.24
C GLU A 176 4.14 8.22 -20.76
N LEU A 177 3.27 7.52 -20.01
CA LEU A 177 3.48 7.21 -18.59
C LEU A 177 4.72 6.35 -18.35
N GLU A 178 5.01 5.40 -19.24
CA GLU A 178 6.21 4.59 -19.16
C GLU A 178 7.48 5.44 -19.39
N LYS A 179 7.44 6.33 -20.38
CA LYS A 179 8.53 7.23 -20.74
C LYS A 179 8.81 8.29 -19.67
N THR A 180 7.79 8.85 -19.03
CA THR A 180 7.95 9.81 -17.92
C THR A 180 8.42 9.14 -16.63
N GLY A 181 8.30 7.80 -16.55
CA GLY A 181 8.65 7.05 -15.36
C GLY A 181 7.58 7.14 -14.26
N ASP A 182 6.33 7.39 -14.64
CA ASP A 182 5.20 7.46 -13.73
C ASP A 182 4.62 6.07 -13.40
N LEU A 183 5.05 5.00 -14.09
CA LEU A 183 4.70 3.62 -13.73
C LEU A 183 5.73 2.99 -12.78
N LEU A 184 5.28 2.40 -11.68
CA LEU A 184 6.13 1.60 -10.78
C LEU A 184 6.42 0.21 -11.36
N GLU A 185 5.51 -0.31 -12.19
CA GLU A 185 5.72 -1.52 -12.99
C GLU A 185 4.84 -1.45 -14.24
N SER A 186 5.27 -2.14 -15.30
CA SER A 186 4.53 -2.35 -16.54
C SER A 186 4.69 -3.81 -16.98
N GLY A 187 3.67 -4.33 -17.68
CA GLY A 187 3.67 -5.68 -18.22
C GLY A 187 2.67 -5.84 -19.35
N ILE A 188 2.83 -6.91 -20.13
CA ILE A 188 1.93 -7.26 -21.23
C ILE A 188 1.19 -8.55 -20.86
N PHE A 189 -0.13 -8.53 -21.02
CA PHE A 189 -1.00 -9.67 -20.82
C PHE A 189 -2.06 -9.71 -21.92
N ASP A 190 -2.17 -10.84 -22.61
CA ASP A 190 -3.12 -11.04 -23.73
C ASP A 190 -3.07 -9.91 -24.77
N GLY A 191 -1.84 -9.53 -25.17
CA GLY A 191 -1.60 -8.46 -26.14
C GLY A 191 -1.86 -7.03 -25.63
N ASN A 192 -2.33 -6.85 -24.39
CA ASN A 192 -2.63 -5.55 -23.80
C ASN A 192 -1.58 -5.15 -22.77
N HIS A 193 -1.31 -3.86 -22.66
CA HIS A 193 -0.41 -3.30 -21.65
C HIS A 193 -1.16 -3.08 -20.34
N TYR A 194 -0.48 -3.33 -19.23
CA TYR A 194 -0.96 -3.10 -17.87
C TYR A 194 0.15 -2.43 -17.06
N GLY A 195 -0.22 -1.50 -16.19
CA GLY A 195 0.74 -0.79 -15.38
C GLY A 195 0.17 -0.37 -14.03
N THR A 196 1.07 -0.21 -13.06
CA THR A 196 0.76 0.33 -11.74
C THR A 196 1.33 1.74 -11.66
N PRO A 197 0.50 2.80 -11.75
CA PRO A 197 1.00 4.16 -11.63
C PRO A 197 1.54 4.42 -10.23
N ARG A 198 2.52 5.31 -10.14
CA ARG A 198 2.98 5.86 -8.88
C ARG A 198 1.83 6.61 -8.22
N PRO A 199 1.60 6.41 -6.91
CA PRO A 199 0.63 7.22 -6.18
C PRO A 199 0.96 8.71 -6.32
N PRO A 200 -0.05 9.60 -6.49
CA PRO A 200 0.19 11.02 -6.58
C PRO A 200 0.85 11.51 -5.29
N LYS A 201 1.80 12.44 -5.43
CA LYS A 201 2.22 13.25 -4.29
C LYS A 201 1.05 14.14 -3.94
N GLU A 202 0.51 14.00 -2.73
CA GLU A 202 -0.55 14.90 -2.31
C GLU A 202 -0.06 16.35 -2.36
N PRO A 203 -0.94 17.29 -2.74
CA PRO A 203 -0.59 18.70 -2.69
C PRO A 203 -0.31 19.09 -1.24
N GLN A 204 0.86 19.70 -1.02
CA GLN A 204 1.10 20.51 0.17
C GLN A 204 -0.06 21.51 0.29
N PRO A 205 -0.64 21.76 1.48
CA PRO A 205 -1.84 22.60 1.64
C PRO A 205 -1.71 24.07 1.16
N ASN A 206 -0.59 24.45 0.54
CA ASN A 206 -0.32 25.78 -0.02
C ASN A 206 -0.08 25.80 -1.54
N ALA A 207 -0.74 24.94 -2.32
CA ALA A 207 -0.78 25.09 -3.78
C ALA A 207 -2.21 25.04 -4.29
N VAL A 208 -2.94 26.14 -4.12
CA VAL A 208 -4.19 26.38 -4.86
C VAL A 208 -3.83 26.64 -6.32
N MET A 209 -3.63 25.56 -7.08
CA MET A 209 -3.46 25.66 -8.53
C MET A 209 -4.83 25.89 -9.16
N ARG A 210 -5.25 27.17 -9.21
CA ARG A 210 -6.37 27.59 -10.04
C ARG A 210 -6.02 27.28 -11.50
N ARG A 211 -6.65 26.26 -12.10
CA ARG A 211 -6.70 26.15 -13.56
C ARG A 211 -7.61 27.28 -14.09
N PRO A 212 -7.20 28.04 -15.13
CA PRO A 212 -8.10 28.96 -15.80
C PRO A 212 -9.00 28.16 -16.75
N THR A 213 -10.31 28.17 -16.50
CA THR A 213 -11.33 27.78 -17.47
C THR A 213 -11.50 28.88 -18.52
N PRO A 214 -11.39 28.60 -19.83
CA PRO A 214 -11.82 29.54 -20.86
C PRO A 214 -13.35 29.59 -20.90
N GLY A 215 -13.90 30.81 -20.91
CA GLY A 215 -15.31 31.07 -20.68
C GLY A 215 -16.30 30.64 -21.76
N GLY A 216 -17.57 30.56 -21.33
CA GLY A 216 -18.77 30.51 -22.16
C GLY A 216 -19.96 30.99 -21.33
N ASN A 217 -20.60 32.09 -21.75
CA ASN A 217 -21.67 32.80 -21.05
C ASN A 217 -23.06 32.16 -21.22
N MET A 218 -23.82 32.18 -20.11
CA MET A 218 -25.25 32.54 -19.92
C MET A 218 -26.39 31.74 -20.59
N ALA A 219 -27.29 31.16 -19.76
CA ALA A 219 -28.62 31.72 -19.39
C ALA A 219 -29.72 30.66 -19.07
N GLY A 220 -30.43 30.83 -17.94
CA GLY A 220 -31.91 30.69 -17.87
C GLY A 220 -32.59 29.46 -17.21
N SER A 221 -32.67 29.44 -15.87
CA SER A 221 -33.76 29.08 -14.91
C SER A 221 -34.81 27.93 -15.18
N PRO A 222 -35.78 27.67 -14.26
CA PRO A 222 -35.66 26.74 -13.11
C PRO A 222 -36.76 25.64 -13.09
N GLY A 223 -36.58 24.56 -12.34
CA GLY A 223 -37.62 23.52 -12.23
C GLY A 223 -37.44 22.49 -11.12
N ASP A 224 -38.28 22.61 -10.10
CA ASP A 224 -38.67 21.65 -9.07
C ASP A 224 -38.73 20.15 -9.48
N THR A 225 -38.20 19.25 -8.64
CA THR A 225 -38.97 18.26 -7.84
C THR A 225 -38.19 16.98 -7.51
N LYS A 226 -38.33 16.59 -6.24
CA LYS A 226 -38.48 15.23 -5.68
C LYS A 226 -37.44 14.14 -5.98
N ARG A 227 -36.65 13.91 -4.91
CA ARG A 227 -36.40 12.60 -4.27
C ARG A 227 -37.32 11.47 -4.74
N LYS A 228 -36.74 10.38 -5.24
CA LYS A 228 -37.34 9.05 -5.16
C LYS A 228 -36.28 7.99 -4.92
N ARG A 229 -36.25 7.49 -3.68
CA ARG A 229 -35.68 6.19 -3.31
C ARG A 229 -36.34 5.12 -4.17
N ASN A 230 -35.61 4.11 -4.58
CA ASN A 230 -36.18 2.78 -4.73
C ASN A 230 -35.20 1.73 -4.20
N ASN A 231 -35.69 1.08 -3.15
CA ASN A 231 -35.21 -0.14 -2.52
C ASN A 231 -35.78 -1.33 -3.31
N SER A 232 -34.96 -2.32 -3.63
CA SER A 232 -35.42 -3.68 -3.96
C SER A 232 -34.30 -4.68 -3.66
N SER A 233 -34.44 -5.35 -2.53
CA SER A 233 -33.81 -6.62 -2.19
C SER A 233 -34.34 -7.73 -3.10
N SER A 234 -33.50 -8.64 -3.58
CA SER A 234 -33.66 -10.10 -3.38
C SER A 234 -32.63 -10.94 -4.14
N GLU A 235 -32.10 -11.89 -3.37
CA GLU A 235 -31.80 -13.29 -3.72
C GLU A 235 -30.53 -13.65 -4.50
N ALA A 236 -29.66 -14.29 -3.72
CA ALA A 236 -28.52 -15.07 -4.13
C ALA A 236 -28.95 -16.33 -4.91
N VAL A 237 -28.19 -16.64 -5.96
CA VAL A 237 -28.11 -17.98 -6.52
C VAL A 237 -26.64 -18.34 -6.66
N GLN A 238 -26.25 -19.34 -5.88
CA GLN A 238 -24.96 -20.01 -5.96
C GLN A 238 -24.88 -20.82 -7.26
N SER A 239 -23.77 -20.69 -7.97
CA SER A 239 -23.27 -21.77 -8.82
C SER A 239 -21.75 -21.83 -8.70
N ASN A 240 -21.26 -22.93 -8.15
CA ASN A 240 -19.88 -23.37 -8.29
C ASN A 240 -19.72 -23.87 -9.72
N ASP A 241 -18.69 -23.41 -10.43
CA ASP A 241 -18.09 -24.26 -11.45
C ASP A 241 -16.59 -23.99 -11.62
N TYR A 242 -15.85 -25.10 -11.68
CA TYR A 242 -14.42 -25.17 -11.90
C TYR A 242 -14.09 -24.73 -13.33
N THR A 243 -13.15 -23.82 -13.54
CA THR A 243 -12.49 -23.67 -14.85
C THR A 243 -10.99 -23.43 -14.74
N ASP A 244 -10.29 -24.17 -15.61
CA ASP A 244 -8.87 -24.24 -15.89
C ASP A 244 -8.16 -22.88 -15.89
N GLU A 245 -7.06 -22.75 -15.12
CA GLU A 245 -6.36 -21.49 -14.85
C GLU A 245 -5.53 -21.05 -16.08
N LEU A 246 -6.18 -20.41 -17.05
CA LEU A 246 -5.50 -19.43 -17.91
C LEU A 246 -4.82 -18.40 -16.99
N PRO A 247 -3.60 -17.90 -17.32
CA PRO A 247 -2.92 -16.94 -16.47
C PRO A 247 -3.86 -15.76 -16.22
N LEU A 248 -4.17 -15.50 -14.95
CA LEU A 248 -5.10 -14.43 -14.58
C LEU A 248 -4.48 -13.08 -14.97
N PRO A 249 -5.30 -12.09 -15.38
CA PRO A 249 -4.82 -10.72 -15.52
C PRO A 249 -4.21 -10.24 -14.19
N PRO A 250 -3.33 -9.22 -14.22
CA PRO A 250 -2.85 -8.56 -13.00
C PRO A 250 -4.01 -8.29 -12.05
N LEU A 251 -3.78 -8.44 -10.74
CA LEU A 251 -4.85 -8.33 -9.75
C LEU A 251 -5.59 -7.00 -9.90
N THR A 252 -6.91 -7.10 -9.95
CA THR A 252 -7.77 -5.92 -10.05
C THR A 252 -7.70 -5.13 -8.75
N ARG A 253 -7.88 -3.80 -8.86
CA ARG A 253 -7.98 -2.93 -7.68
C ARG A 253 -9.02 -3.46 -6.70
N LYS A 254 -10.21 -3.82 -7.18
CA LYS A 254 -11.30 -4.37 -6.35
C LYS A 254 -10.88 -5.56 -5.49
N LYS A 255 -10.24 -6.58 -6.07
CA LYS A 255 -9.74 -7.75 -5.32
C LYS A 255 -8.68 -7.37 -4.28
N SER A 256 -7.88 -6.36 -4.60
CA SER A 256 -6.81 -5.88 -3.72
C SER A 256 -7.37 -5.08 -2.55
N LEU A 257 -8.40 -4.25 -2.78
CA LEU A 257 -9.17 -3.60 -1.73
C LEU A 257 -9.86 -4.64 -0.83
N GLU A 258 -10.57 -5.61 -1.41
CA GLU A 258 -11.18 -6.72 -0.67
C GLU A 258 -10.16 -7.49 0.16
N ARG A 259 -8.99 -7.80 -0.41
CA ARG A 259 -7.93 -8.47 0.33
C ARG A 259 -7.37 -7.59 1.43
N ALA A 260 -7.04 -6.33 1.17
CA ALA A 260 -6.57 -5.40 2.19
C ALA A 260 -7.56 -5.33 3.37
N HIS A 261 -8.86 -5.44 3.11
CA HIS A 261 -9.90 -5.54 4.14
C HIS A 261 -9.95 -6.90 4.87
N SER A 262 -9.54 -7.99 4.23
CA SER A 262 -9.51 -9.34 4.82
C SER A 262 -8.19 -9.69 5.54
N SER A 263 -7.07 -9.15 5.06
CA SER A 263 -5.71 -9.46 5.52
C SER A 263 -5.21 -8.51 6.59
N SER A 264 -5.91 -7.39 6.77
CA SER A 264 -5.68 -6.52 7.90
C SER A 264 -6.49 -7.06 9.07
N ASN A 265 -5.86 -7.18 10.25
CA ASN A 265 -6.53 -7.48 11.53
C ASN A 265 -7.54 -6.37 11.95
N LEU A 266 -8.04 -5.58 11.00
CA LEU A 266 -8.86 -4.39 11.17
C LEU A 266 -10.36 -4.70 11.21
N GLY A 267 -10.76 -5.94 10.88
CA GLY A 267 -12.16 -6.38 10.93
C GLY A 267 -13.08 -5.67 9.91
N PRO A 268 -14.40 -5.92 9.96
CA PRO A 268 -15.37 -5.19 9.15
C PRO A 268 -15.36 -3.70 9.52
N LEU A 269 -15.79 -2.83 8.59
CA LEU A 269 -16.00 -1.40 8.91
C LEU A 269 -16.87 -1.29 10.16
N PRO A 270 -16.64 -0.27 11.02
CA PRO A 270 -17.54 0.02 12.12
C PRO A 270 -19.00 0.06 11.66
N SER A 271 -19.92 -0.37 12.52
CA SER A 271 -21.33 -0.07 12.31
C SER A 271 -21.49 1.43 12.03
N ASN A 272 -22.31 1.76 11.04
CA ASN A 272 -22.59 3.14 10.60
C ASN A 272 -21.45 3.82 9.84
N TRP A 273 -20.40 3.10 9.44
CA TRP A 273 -19.41 3.58 8.49
C TRP A 273 -19.58 2.94 7.12
N GLU A 274 -19.48 3.75 6.07
CA GLU A 274 -19.60 3.32 4.68
C GLU A 274 -18.36 3.75 3.90
N MET A 275 -17.83 2.86 3.06
CA MET A 275 -16.79 3.22 2.08
C MET A 275 -17.45 3.57 0.76
N ALA A 276 -17.16 4.77 0.26
CA ALA A 276 -17.62 5.28 -1.02
C ALA A 276 -16.42 5.73 -1.87
N PHE A 277 -16.68 6.03 -3.15
CA PHE A 277 -15.68 6.51 -4.09
C PHE A 277 -16.13 7.85 -4.65
N THR A 278 -15.20 8.80 -4.78
CA THR A 278 -15.47 10.06 -5.48
C THR A 278 -15.71 9.81 -6.97
N ASP A 279 -16.19 10.83 -7.69
CA ASP A 279 -16.29 10.80 -9.17
C ASP A 279 -14.91 10.60 -9.85
N GLU A 280 -13.83 10.84 -9.11
CA GLU A 280 -12.43 10.61 -9.50
C GLU A 280 -11.89 9.24 -9.03
N GLY A 281 -12.74 8.39 -8.46
CA GLY A 281 -12.41 7.03 -8.02
C GLY A 281 -11.60 6.95 -6.71
N GLN A 282 -11.45 8.06 -5.97
CA GLN A 282 -10.74 8.09 -4.70
C GLN A 282 -11.64 7.53 -3.58
N PRO A 283 -11.16 6.57 -2.78
CA PRO A 283 -11.94 6.03 -1.69
C PRO A 283 -12.05 7.05 -0.55
N TYR A 284 -13.25 7.24 -0.04
CA TYR A 284 -13.51 8.01 1.17
C TYR A 284 -14.50 7.24 2.06
N PHE A 285 -14.48 7.53 3.35
CA PHE A 285 -15.23 6.85 4.38
C PHE A 285 -16.23 7.82 4.98
N ILE A 286 -17.50 7.46 4.94
CA ILE A 286 -18.63 8.22 5.45
C ILE A 286 -18.93 7.69 6.85
N ASP A 287 -18.95 8.56 7.83
CA ASP A 287 -19.47 8.30 9.16
C ASP A 287 -20.92 8.76 9.22
N HIS A 288 -21.87 7.82 9.24
CA HIS A 288 -23.29 8.11 9.30
C HIS A 288 -23.75 8.57 10.69
N ASP A 289 -22.95 8.39 11.75
CA ASP A 289 -23.28 8.89 13.10
C ASP A 289 -23.01 10.40 13.22
N THR A 290 -21.97 10.89 12.55
CA THR A 290 -21.55 12.30 12.58
C THR A 290 -21.85 13.07 11.29
N GLU A 291 -22.38 12.38 10.27
CA GLU A 291 -22.58 12.90 8.91
C GLU A 291 -21.31 13.51 8.32
N THR A 292 -20.15 12.95 8.63
CA THR A 292 -18.84 13.44 8.17
C THR A 292 -18.19 12.49 7.17
N THR A 293 -17.29 13.03 6.35
CA THR A 293 -16.52 12.25 5.36
C THR A 293 -15.03 12.34 5.65
N HIS A 294 -14.34 11.22 5.47
CA HIS A 294 -12.95 11.04 5.83
C HIS A 294 -12.17 10.36 4.71
N TRP A 295 -10.94 10.80 4.46
CA TRP A 295 -10.05 10.16 3.47
C TRP A 295 -9.27 8.96 4.02
N LEU A 296 -9.42 8.70 5.32
CA LEU A 296 -8.72 7.66 6.06
C LEU A 296 -9.73 6.64 6.54
N ASP A 297 -9.41 5.36 6.39
CA ASP A 297 -10.26 4.26 6.85
C ASP A 297 -10.44 4.36 8.38
N PRO A 298 -11.67 4.43 8.92
CA PRO A 298 -11.93 4.54 10.35
C PRO A 298 -11.40 3.36 11.16
N ARG A 299 -11.15 2.22 10.52
CA ARG A 299 -10.55 1.07 11.20
C ARG A 299 -9.08 1.27 11.45
N LEU A 300 -8.40 2.08 10.64
CA LEU A 300 -7.06 2.51 10.98
C LEU A 300 -7.11 3.16 12.36
N ALA A 301 -8.11 4.02 12.65
CA ALA A 301 -8.36 4.67 13.96
C ALA A 301 -8.64 3.70 15.13
N LYS A 302 -9.21 2.51 14.90
CA LYS A 302 -9.79 1.61 15.93
C LYS A 302 -8.90 0.49 16.48
N VAL A 303 -7.65 0.33 16.04
CA VAL A 303 -6.68 -0.56 16.73
C VAL A 303 -6.49 -0.18 18.21
N LYS A 304 -7.01 0.97 18.63
CA LYS A 304 -7.00 1.51 19.99
C LYS A 304 -8.02 0.92 20.99
N LYS A 305 -9.01 0.08 20.62
CA LYS A 305 -10.11 -0.27 21.56
C LYS A 305 -10.14 -1.72 22.06
N ASP A 306 -9.48 -2.67 21.40
CA ASP A 306 -9.51 -4.08 21.84
C ASP A 306 -8.47 -4.41 22.92
N SER A 307 -7.58 -3.47 23.27
CA SER A 307 -6.63 -3.65 24.40
C SER A 307 -7.17 -3.20 25.76
N ASP A 308 -8.37 -2.63 25.85
CA ASP A 308 -8.88 -1.98 27.08
C ASP A 308 -10.23 -2.53 27.60
N SER A 309 -10.69 -3.70 27.13
CA SER A 309 -11.93 -4.33 27.62
C SER A 309 -11.71 -5.71 28.24
N GLY A 310 -10.54 -5.90 28.84
CA GLY A 310 -10.08 -7.18 29.40
C GLY A 310 -9.95 -7.27 30.91
N GLU A 311 -10.57 -6.40 31.73
CA GLU A 311 -10.61 -6.61 33.19
C GLU A 311 -11.98 -6.31 33.79
N GLY A 312 -12.67 -7.39 34.15
CA GLY A 312 -13.99 -7.33 34.79
C GLY A 312 -14.48 -8.72 35.16
N ARG A 313 -13.66 -9.55 35.82
CA ARG A 313 -14.12 -10.76 36.51
C ARG A 313 -13.81 -10.64 38.00
N THR A 314 -14.81 -10.15 38.73
CA THR A 314 -14.94 -10.31 40.17
C THR A 314 -15.04 -11.80 40.48
N LEU A 315 -14.11 -12.32 41.29
CA LEU A 315 -14.26 -13.60 41.97
C LEU A 315 -14.71 -13.33 43.41
N PHE A 316 -15.75 -14.06 43.83
CA PHE A 316 -16.14 -14.23 45.22
C PHE A 316 -15.09 -15.05 45.97
#